data_AF-A8S0L4-F1
#
_entry.id   AF-A8S0L4-F1
#
_cell.length_a   1.000
_cell.length_b   1.000
_cell.length_c   1.000
_cell.angle_alpha   90.00
_cell.angle_beta   90.00
_cell.angle_gamma   90.00
#
_symmetry.space_group_name_H-M   'P 1'
#
loop_
_entity.id
_entity.type
_entity.pdbx_description
1 polymer ?
#
loop_
_entity_poly.entity_id
_entity_poly.type
_entity_poly.pdbx_seq_one_letter_code
_entity_poly.pdbx_strand_id
1 'polypeptide(L)'
;MLNEATIKFDVERDNSVICSSRGFFCGKNYPSTIQLVENVDIKNGDWLIDTTTNQRYYVLDAHPIIVGGQPVDWMVKYQTELEYKQQLNVNNNSTTINIHSVNGNSAIGSQANVVFNIGSNLSDIEAIIEKLSPTEQTEANELLTILKDTTESNHPILVEGALSKFSNLIKKHSDLLIAIGGWAVQLLIGTK
;
A
#
# COMPACT_ATOMS: atom_id res chain seq x y z
N MET A 1 31.21 30.43 24.32
CA MET A 1 30.82 29.04 24.63
C MET A 1 29.51 28.64 23.96
N LEU A 2 28.36 29.30 24.16
CA LEU A 2 27.10 28.91 23.48
C LEU A 2 27.13 29.02 21.94
N ASN A 3 27.86 29.99 21.38
CA ASN A 3 28.01 30.16 19.92
C ASN A 3 28.86 29.07 19.24
N GLU A 4 29.64 28.28 19.98
CA GLU A 4 30.47 27.22 19.40
C GLU A 4 29.73 25.87 19.35
N ALA A 5 28.66 25.72 20.12
CA ALA A 5 27.88 24.48 20.24
C ALA A 5 26.53 24.52 19.49
N THR A 6 26.21 25.64 18.83
CA THR A 6 24.92 25.86 18.18
C THR A 6 25.07 26.15 16.70
N ILE A 7 24.17 25.58 15.91
CA ILE A 7 24.04 25.74 14.46
C ILE A 7 23.03 26.86 14.19
N LYS A 8 23.25 27.64 13.14
CA LYS A 8 22.28 28.65 12.68
C LYS A 8 21.25 27.98 11.76
N PHE A 9 19.98 28.19 12.08
CA PHE A 9 18.84 27.79 11.27
C PHE A 9 18.10 29.02 10.76
N ASP A 10 17.68 29.00 9.50
CA ASP A 10 16.69 29.94 8.98
C ASP A 10 15.29 29.33 9.16
N VAL A 11 14.35 30.12 9.65
CA VAL A 11 12.94 29.74 9.77
C VAL A 11 12.22 30.23 8.53
N GLU A 12 11.68 29.31 7.74
CA GLU A 12 10.92 29.61 6.53
C GLU A 12 9.43 29.26 6.75
N ARG A 13 8.56 30.20 6.41
CA ARG A 13 7.10 30.08 6.41
C ARG A 13 6.58 30.60 5.07
N ASP A 14 5.65 29.88 4.45
CA ASP A 14 5.07 30.26 3.15
C ASP A 14 6.12 30.63 2.08
N ASN A 15 7.17 29.80 1.97
CA ASN A 15 8.31 29.97 1.06
C ASN A 15 9.14 31.26 1.27
N SER A 16 9.03 31.89 2.43
CA SER A 16 9.81 33.08 2.79
C SER A 16 10.52 32.86 4.12
N VAL A 17 11.80 33.23 4.19
CA VAL A 17 12.53 33.24 5.46
C VAL A 17 12.01 34.39 6.32
N ILE A 18 11.45 34.06 7.48
CA ILE A 18 10.83 35.04 8.40
C ILE A 18 11.80 35.49 9.50
N CYS A 19 12.72 34.63 9.91
CA CYS A 19 13.79 34.94 10.87
C CYS A 19 14.90 33.88 10.81
N SER A 20 15.97 34.09 11.57
CA SER A 20 16.98 33.07 11.84
C SER A 20 17.07 32.83 13.34
N SER A 21 17.42 31.60 13.74
CA SER A 21 17.71 31.27 15.13
C SER A 21 18.89 30.31 15.28
N ARG A 22 19.53 30.33 16.45
CA ARG A 22 20.54 29.33 16.82
C ARG A 22 19.89 28.14 17.54
N GLY A 23 20.41 26.94 17.31
CA GLY A 23 19.93 25.74 17.99
C GLY A 23 20.87 24.55 17.87
N PHE A 24 20.46 23.41 18.40
CA PHE A 24 21.19 22.14 18.30
C PHE A 24 20.24 20.95 18.26
N PHE A 25 20.70 19.85 17.66
CA PHE A 25 19.95 18.59 17.66
C PHE A 25 20.00 17.95 19.04
N CYS A 26 18.85 17.54 19.55
CA CYS A 26 18.77 16.86 20.83
C CYS A 26 19.26 15.41 20.74
N GLY A 27 19.72 14.88 21.88
CA GLY A 27 20.24 13.51 21.97
C GLY A 27 19.14 12.45 22.05
N LYS A 28 19.54 11.20 22.34
CA LYS A 28 18.69 9.99 22.31
C LYS A 28 17.39 10.07 23.13
N ASN A 29 17.34 10.89 24.18
CA ASN A 29 16.14 11.05 25.02
C ASN A 29 15.05 11.88 24.34
N TYR A 30 15.42 12.69 23.35
CA TYR A 30 14.52 13.54 22.57
C TYR A 30 14.86 13.37 21.08
N PRO A 31 14.58 12.18 20.50
CA PRO A 31 14.90 11.90 19.11
C PRO A 31 14.11 12.84 18.18
N SER A 32 14.70 13.14 17.01
CA SER A 32 14.09 13.99 15.98
C SER A 32 13.58 15.34 16.51
N THR A 33 14.36 15.93 17.41
CA THR A 33 14.03 17.20 18.06
C THR A 33 15.22 18.16 17.94
N ILE A 34 14.93 19.43 17.66
CA ILE A 34 15.89 20.53 17.68
C ILE A 34 15.47 21.47 18.82
N GLN A 35 16.43 21.89 19.65
CA GLN A 35 16.22 22.97 20.60
C GLN A 35 16.79 24.27 20.03
N LEU A 36 15.93 25.27 19.85
CA LEU A 36 16.33 26.65 19.54
C LEU A 36 16.55 27.40 20.85
N VAL A 37 17.63 28.17 20.93
CA VAL A 37 18.08 28.84 22.17
C VAL A 37 17.71 30.33 22.21
N GLU A 38 16.72 30.71 21.41
CA GLU A 38 16.22 32.08 21.31
C GLU A 38 14.70 32.06 21.21
N ASN A 39 14.05 33.12 21.69
CA ASN A 39 12.62 33.30 21.55
C ASN A 39 12.28 33.76 20.12
N VAL A 40 11.80 32.84 19.30
CA VAL A 40 11.44 33.10 17.90
C VAL A 40 10.00 32.71 17.59
N ASP A 41 9.39 33.36 16.58
CA ASP A 41 8.04 33.05 16.10
C ASP A 41 8.03 31.79 15.23
N ILE A 42 8.33 30.63 15.81
CA ILE A 42 8.26 29.33 15.13
C ILE A 42 6.91 28.64 15.37
N LYS A 43 6.37 28.00 14.34
CA LYS A 43 5.06 27.33 14.35
C LYS A 43 5.12 25.98 13.65
N ASN A 44 4.12 25.16 13.95
CA ASN A 44 3.88 23.92 13.21
C ASN A 44 3.64 24.24 11.73
N GLY A 45 4.30 23.49 10.85
CA GLY A 45 4.27 23.72 9.40
C GLY A 45 5.39 24.58 8.85
N ASP A 46 6.20 25.24 9.69
CA ASP A 46 7.40 25.95 9.25
C ASP A 46 8.51 24.98 8.82
N TRP A 47 9.52 25.51 8.15
CA TRP A 47 10.77 24.82 7.88
C TRP A 47 11.91 25.44 8.67
N LEU A 48 12.68 24.59 9.36
CA LEU A 48 14.02 24.93 9.82
C LEU A 48 15.03 24.52 8.76
N ILE A 49 15.84 25.47 8.29
CA ILE A 49 16.86 25.25 7.27
C ILE A 49 18.22 25.40 7.95
N ASP A 50 18.98 24.31 8.07
CA ASP A 50 20.36 24.38 8.55
C ASP A 50 21.19 25.18 7.53
N THR A 51 21.64 26.36 7.92
CA THR A 51 22.38 27.26 7.04
C THR A 51 23.78 26.75 6.66
N THR A 52 24.26 25.69 7.32
CA THR A 52 25.55 25.06 7.03
C THR A 52 25.41 23.97 5.98
N THR A 53 24.40 23.11 6.11
CA THR A 53 24.20 21.95 5.24
C THR A 53 23.12 22.17 4.16
N ASN A 54 22.34 23.24 4.30
CA ASN A 54 21.12 23.51 3.55
C ASN A 54 20.04 22.41 3.71
N GLN A 55 20.18 21.53 4.70
CA GLN A 55 19.18 20.51 5.00
C GLN A 55 17.94 21.17 5.62
N ARG A 56 16.77 20.77 5.11
CA ARG A 56 15.47 21.26 5.55
C ARG A 56 14.80 20.28 6.51
N TYR A 57 14.20 20.81 7.56
CA TYR A 57 13.49 20.08 8.61
C TYR A 57 12.09 20.68 8.78
N TYR A 58 11.07 19.89 8.50
CA TYR A 58 9.67 20.30 8.62
C TYR A 58 9.22 20.23 10.07
N VAL A 59 8.65 21.32 10.59
CA VAL A 59 8.21 21.43 11.98
C VAL A 59 6.87 20.72 12.18
N LEU A 60 6.89 19.62 12.93
CA LEU A 60 5.70 18.84 13.28
C LEU A 60 5.02 19.40 14.53
N ASP A 61 5.81 19.72 15.54
CA ASP A 61 5.34 20.24 16.82
C ASP A 61 6.39 21.17 17.42
N ALA A 62 6.01 22.39 17.76
CA ALA A 62 6.87 23.39 18.38
C ALA A 62 6.25 23.87 19.69
N HIS A 63 7.01 23.77 20.78
CA HIS A 63 6.58 24.26 22.09
C HIS A 63 7.67 25.10 22.78
N PRO A 64 7.29 26.23 23.40
CA PRO A 64 8.25 27.07 24.09
C PRO A 64 8.69 26.43 25.41
N ILE A 65 9.94 26.68 25.79
CA ILE A 65 10.44 26.48 27.14
C ILE A 65 10.33 27.83 27.85
N ILE A 66 9.55 27.85 28.94
CA ILE A 66 9.20 29.07 29.67
C ILE A 66 10.06 29.17 30.92
N VAL A 67 10.79 30.28 31.07
CA VAL A 67 11.55 30.62 32.27
C VAL A 67 11.08 31.98 32.77
N GLY A 68 10.69 32.07 34.05
CA GLY A 68 10.18 33.33 34.61
C GLY A 68 8.89 33.84 33.95
N GLY A 69 8.08 32.96 33.34
CA GLY A 69 6.84 33.31 32.66
C GLY A 69 7.01 33.86 31.24
N GLN A 70 8.23 33.84 30.70
CA GLN A 70 8.51 34.24 29.31
C GLN A 70 9.13 33.07 28.53
N PRO A 71 8.79 32.88 27.25
CA PRO A 71 9.50 31.97 26.36
C PRO A 71 10.95 32.41 26.21
N VAL A 72 11.89 31.49 26.44
CA VAL A 72 13.33 31.75 26.26
C VAL A 72 13.93 30.87 25.17
N ASP A 73 13.48 29.62 25.09
CA ASP A 73 13.92 28.61 24.13
C ASP A 73 12.69 27.95 23.49
N TRP A 74 12.90 27.20 22.42
CA TRP A 74 11.87 26.41 21.77
C TRP A 74 12.34 24.98 21.53
N MET A 75 11.47 24.02 21.82
CA MET A 75 11.69 22.61 21.47
C MET A 75 10.85 22.28 20.25
N VAL A 76 11.49 21.73 19.23
CA VAL A 76 10.91 21.56 17.91
C VAL A 76 11.07 20.12 17.45
N LYS A 77 9.97 19.37 17.44
CA LYS A 77 9.92 18.06 16.80
C LYS A 77 9.82 18.22 15.30
N TYR A 78 10.66 17.48 14.56
CA TYR A 78 10.75 17.62 13.11
C TYR A 78 10.70 16.28 12.37
N GLN A 79 10.53 16.39 11.06
CA GLN A 79 10.90 15.36 10.10
C GLN A 79 11.76 15.97 8.99
N THR A 80 12.60 15.16 8.36
CA THR A 80 13.43 15.59 7.24
C THR A 80 12.57 15.89 6.00
N GLU A 81 13.11 16.68 5.08
CA GLU A 81 12.45 16.93 3.79
C GLU A 81 12.15 15.64 3.01
N LEU A 82 13.01 14.63 3.11
CA LEU A 82 12.80 13.34 2.47
C LEU A 82 11.55 12.63 3.03
N GLU A 83 11.45 12.54 4.35
CA GLU A 83 10.30 11.93 5.04
C GLU A 83 9.00 12.69 4.72
N TYR A 84 9.04 14.03 4.71
CA TYR A 84 7.91 14.87 4.33
C TYR A 84 7.45 14.59 2.88
N LYS A 85 8.38 14.54 1.92
CA LYS A 85 8.07 14.24 0.51
C LYS A 85 7.50 12.83 0.34
N GLN A 86 8.00 11.86 1.08
CA GLN A 86 7.48 10.48 1.06
C GLN A 86 6.03 10.43 1.55
N GLN A 87 5.70 11.15 2.62
CA GLN A 87 4.32 11.24 3.13
C GLN A 87 3.37 11.89 2.11
N LEU A 88 3.80 12.97 1.46
CA LEU A 88 3.01 13.59 0.38
C LEU A 88 2.77 12.62 -0.79
N ASN A 89 3.77 11.80 -1.14
CA ASN A 89 3.65 10.82 -2.21
C ASN A 89 2.73 9.65 -1.85
N VAL A 90 2.68 9.21 -0.58
CA VAL A 90 1.72 8.19 -0.14
C VAL A 90 0.28 8.71 -0.27
N ASN A 91 0.05 9.98 0.07
CA ASN A 91 -1.29 10.58 -0.06
C ASN A 91 -1.68 10.86 -1.52
N ASN A 92 -0.72 11.18 -2.40
CA ASN A 92 -0.97 11.49 -3.81
C ASN A 92 -0.91 10.28 -4.75
N ASN A 93 -0.32 9.15 -4.34
CA ASN A 93 -0.24 7.91 -5.13
C ASN A 93 -1.20 6.83 -4.62
N SER A 94 -2.40 7.20 -4.19
CA SER A 94 -3.53 6.26 -4.20
C SER A 94 -3.96 6.04 -5.65
N THR A 95 -3.13 5.33 -6.42
CA THR A 95 -3.51 4.86 -7.75
C THR A 95 -4.71 3.93 -7.55
N THR A 96 -5.89 4.48 -7.76
CA THR A 96 -7.14 3.73 -7.74
C THR A 96 -7.19 2.95 -9.04
N ILE A 97 -6.72 1.70 -9.01
CA ILE A 97 -6.77 0.83 -10.18
C ILE A 97 -8.21 0.29 -10.29
N ASN A 98 -9.04 0.98 -11.08
CA ASN A 98 -10.38 0.51 -11.41
C ASN A 98 -10.28 -0.59 -12.47
N ILE A 99 -10.31 -1.85 -12.04
CA ILE A 99 -10.32 -3.02 -12.94
C ILE A 99 -11.77 -3.51 -13.03
N HIS A 100 -12.41 -3.32 -14.19
CA HIS A 100 -13.82 -3.68 -14.39
C HIS A 100 -14.06 -5.21 -14.46
N SER A 101 -13.14 -5.97 -15.06
CA SER A 101 -13.19 -7.44 -15.05
C SER A 101 -11.80 -8.00 -15.34
N VAL A 102 -11.35 -8.97 -14.55
CA VAL A 102 -10.15 -9.77 -14.81
C VAL A 102 -10.60 -11.19 -15.09
N ASN A 103 -10.44 -11.64 -16.34
CA ASN A 103 -10.67 -13.03 -16.70
C ASN A 103 -9.36 -13.79 -16.43
N GLY A 104 -9.31 -14.51 -15.30
CA GLY A 104 -8.17 -15.34 -14.90
C GLY A 104 -7.39 -14.84 -13.69
N ASN A 105 -6.31 -15.55 -13.36
CA ASN A 105 -5.48 -15.29 -12.19
C ASN A 105 -4.78 -13.93 -12.31
N SER A 106 -5.05 -13.04 -11.36
CA SER A 106 -4.44 -11.71 -11.31
C SER A 106 -3.97 -11.36 -9.91
N ALA A 107 -2.80 -10.73 -9.84
CA ALA A 107 -2.30 -10.09 -8.64
C ALA A 107 -2.49 -8.59 -8.80
N ILE A 108 -3.45 -8.02 -8.07
CA ILE A 108 -3.71 -6.58 -8.09
C ILE A 108 -3.13 -6.01 -6.79
N GLY A 109 -2.02 -5.28 -6.93
CA GLY A 109 -1.33 -4.66 -5.81
C GLY A 109 -1.72 -3.19 -5.66
N SER A 110 -2.12 -2.80 -4.46
CA SER A 110 -1.97 -1.43 -3.96
C SER A 110 -0.78 -1.39 -3.00
N GLN A 111 -0.15 -0.23 -2.77
CA GLN A 111 1.05 -0.12 -1.90
C GLN A 111 0.85 -0.68 -0.47
N ALA A 112 -0.39 -0.87 0.00
CA ALA A 112 -0.70 -1.41 1.32
C ALA A 112 -1.23 -2.85 1.32
N ASN A 113 -1.83 -3.32 0.22
CA ASN A 113 -2.51 -4.62 0.17
C ASN A 113 -2.35 -5.25 -1.22
N VAL A 114 -1.94 -6.53 -1.23
CA VAL A 114 -2.00 -7.38 -2.42
C VAL A 114 -3.25 -8.23 -2.31
N VAL A 115 -4.22 -8.00 -3.20
CA VAL A 115 -5.38 -8.89 -3.33
C VAL A 115 -5.08 -9.87 -4.45
N PHE A 116 -5.00 -11.15 -4.08
CA PHE A 116 -4.97 -12.23 -5.07
C PHE A 116 -6.42 -12.50 -5.49
N ASN A 117 -6.79 -12.06 -6.70
CA ASN A 117 -8.03 -12.51 -7.29
C ASN A 117 -7.76 -13.84 -8.00
N ILE A 118 -8.02 -14.93 -7.29
CA ILE A 118 -8.07 -16.28 -7.88
C ILE A 118 -9.45 -16.39 -8.53
N GLY A 119 -9.59 -15.78 -9.71
CA GLY A 119 -10.80 -15.78 -10.53
C GLY A 119 -11.04 -17.17 -11.11
N SER A 120 -11.53 -18.08 -10.28
CA SER A 120 -11.78 -19.47 -10.65
C SER A 120 -13.02 -19.99 -9.92
N ASN A 121 -14.10 -19.21 -9.96
CA ASN A 121 -15.42 -19.70 -9.56
C ASN A 121 -16.13 -20.38 -10.76
N LEU A 122 -17.22 -21.09 -10.50
CA LEU A 122 -17.98 -21.79 -11.54
C LEU A 122 -18.49 -20.88 -12.67
N SER A 123 -18.78 -19.61 -12.37
CA SER A 123 -19.23 -18.64 -13.38
C SER A 123 -18.12 -18.23 -14.35
N ASP A 124 -16.86 -18.17 -13.89
CA ASP A 124 -15.72 -17.94 -14.78
C ASP A 124 -15.52 -19.10 -15.75
N ILE A 125 -15.73 -20.34 -15.29
CA ILE A 125 -15.67 -21.55 -16.11
C ILE A 125 -16.80 -21.52 -17.16
N GLU A 126 -18.02 -21.14 -16.77
CA GLU A 126 -19.16 -21.00 -17.66
C GLU A 126 -18.90 -19.96 -18.77
N ALA A 127 -18.32 -18.81 -18.44
CA ALA A 127 -17.97 -17.76 -19.40
C ALA A 127 -16.85 -18.16 -20.38
N ILE A 128 -15.93 -19.06 -19.98
CA ILE A 128 -14.93 -19.64 -20.88
C ILE A 128 -15.63 -20.60 -21.86
N ILE A 129 -16.54 -21.44 -21.35
CA ILE A 129 -17.28 -22.43 -22.14
C ILE A 129 -18.14 -21.78 -23.23
N GLU A 130 -18.80 -20.67 -22.92
CA GLU A 130 -19.63 -19.91 -23.89
C GLU A 130 -18.83 -19.42 -25.10
N LYS A 131 -17.50 -19.25 -24.96
CA LYS A 131 -16.61 -18.78 -26.04
C LYS A 131 -16.03 -19.92 -26.89
N LEU A 132 -16.25 -21.18 -26.50
CA LEU A 132 -15.75 -22.34 -27.24
C LEU A 132 -16.53 -22.54 -28.54
N SER A 133 -15.95 -23.32 -29.46
CA SER A 133 -16.66 -23.66 -30.71
C SER A 133 -17.93 -24.47 -30.42
N PRO A 134 -18.99 -24.37 -31.25
CA PRO A 134 -20.24 -25.11 -31.03
C PRO A 134 -20.05 -26.63 -30.90
N THR A 135 -19.05 -27.19 -31.60
CA THR A 135 -18.66 -28.60 -31.53
C THR A 135 -18.10 -29.01 -30.17
N GLU A 136 -17.42 -28.10 -29.47
CA GLU A 136 -16.79 -28.35 -28.16
C GLU A 136 -17.70 -27.99 -27.00
N GLN A 137 -18.66 -27.07 -27.21
CA GLN A 137 -19.60 -26.64 -26.18
C GLN A 137 -20.40 -27.80 -25.58
N THR A 138 -20.77 -28.82 -26.35
CA THR A 138 -21.50 -29.98 -25.81
C THR A 138 -20.67 -30.72 -24.76
N GLU A 139 -19.42 -31.05 -25.09
CA GLU A 139 -18.49 -31.71 -24.17
C GLU A 139 -18.16 -30.80 -22.96
N ALA A 140 -18.01 -29.51 -23.20
CA ALA A 140 -17.70 -28.54 -22.18
C ALA A 140 -18.86 -28.29 -21.19
N ASN A 141 -20.11 -28.32 -21.65
CA ASN A 141 -21.29 -28.20 -20.78
C ASN A 141 -21.49 -29.44 -19.90
N GLU A 142 -21.16 -30.64 -20.40
CA GLU A 142 -21.10 -31.84 -19.55
C GLU A 142 -20.05 -31.70 -18.44
N LEU A 143 -18.88 -31.13 -18.76
CA LEU A 143 -17.85 -30.83 -17.76
C LEU A 143 -18.38 -29.84 -16.71
N LEU A 144 -18.98 -28.73 -17.12
CA LEU A 144 -19.57 -27.75 -16.21
C LEU A 144 -20.60 -28.37 -15.27
N THR A 145 -21.42 -29.28 -15.78
CA THR A 145 -22.44 -29.98 -14.99
C THR A 145 -21.80 -30.79 -13.86
N ILE A 146 -20.75 -31.57 -14.17
CA ILE A 146 -20.01 -32.34 -13.16
C ILE A 146 -19.38 -31.42 -12.10
N LEU A 147 -18.83 -30.27 -12.50
CA LEU A 147 -18.25 -29.30 -11.56
C LEU A 147 -19.32 -28.67 -10.65
N LYS A 148 -20.51 -28.34 -11.19
CA LYS A 148 -21.66 -27.85 -10.42
C LYS A 148 -22.15 -28.90 -9.41
N ASP A 149 -22.41 -30.13 -9.86
CA ASP A 149 -22.85 -31.25 -9.01
C ASP A 149 -21.86 -31.53 -7.88
N THR A 150 -20.55 -31.47 -8.18
CA THR A 150 -19.51 -31.68 -7.16
C THR A 150 -19.52 -30.56 -6.11
N THR A 151 -19.75 -29.32 -6.53
CA THR A 151 -19.79 -28.15 -5.62
C THR A 151 -21.01 -28.17 -4.71
N GLU A 152 -22.15 -28.65 -5.21
CA GLU A 152 -23.42 -28.72 -4.48
C GLU A 152 -23.52 -29.95 -3.55
N SER A 153 -22.63 -30.93 -3.69
CA SER A 153 -22.57 -32.11 -2.82
C SER A 153 -22.25 -31.75 -1.36
N ASN A 154 -22.89 -32.43 -0.41
CA ASN A 154 -22.60 -32.33 1.03
C ASN A 154 -21.13 -32.67 1.38
N HIS A 155 -20.49 -33.49 0.55
CA HIS A 155 -19.05 -33.75 0.58
C HIS A 155 -18.51 -33.55 -0.82
N PRO A 156 -17.98 -32.35 -1.14
CA PRO A 156 -17.47 -32.05 -2.47
C PRO A 156 -16.15 -32.80 -2.65
N ILE A 157 -16.24 -34.00 -3.24
CA ILE A 157 -15.09 -34.82 -3.61
C ILE A 157 -15.21 -35.07 -5.10
N LEU A 158 -14.23 -34.59 -5.85
CA LEU A 158 -14.06 -35.02 -7.24
C LEU A 158 -13.75 -36.51 -7.24
N VAL A 159 -14.65 -37.30 -7.83
CA VAL A 159 -14.41 -38.74 -8.02
C VAL A 159 -13.21 -38.91 -8.94
N GLU A 160 -12.27 -39.77 -8.54
CA GLU A 160 -11.09 -40.07 -9.34
C GLU A 160 -11.49 -40.46 -10.76
N GLY A 161 -10.92 -39.80 -11.75
CA GLY A 161 -11.23 -40.03 -13.16
C GLY A 161 -12.48 -39.32 -13.71
N ALA A 162 -13.24 -38.58 -12.89
CA ALA A 162 -14.40 -37.81 -13.35
C ALA A 162 -14.06 -36.80 -14.45
N LEU A 163 -12.85 -36.25 -14.40
CA LEU A 163 -12.34 -35.29 -15.40
C LEU A 163 -11.59 -35.94 -16.57
N SER A 164 -11.29 -37.25 -16.50
CA SER A 164 -10.43 -37.92 -17.48
C SER A 164 -11.01 -37.90 -18.88
N LYS A 165 -12.34 -37.98 -19.02
CA LYS A 165 -13.02 -37.92 -20.32
C LYS A 165 -12.87 -36.57 -21.02
N PHE A 166 -12.64 -35.49 -20.26
CA PHE A 166 -12.46 -34.13 -20.78
C PHE A 166 -10.98 -33.74 -20.94
N SER A 167 -10.04 -34.67 -20.75
CA SER A 167 -8.60 -34.35 -20.77
C SER A 167 -8.17 -33.68 -22.08
N ASN A 168 -8.74 -34.09 -23.21
CA ASN A 168 -8.44 -33.50 -24.51
C ASN A 168 -8.94 -32.05 -24.62
N LEU A 169 -10.17 -31.79 -24.17
CA LEU A 169 -10.76 -30.45 -24.11
C LEU A 169 -9.93 -29.53 -23.21
N ILE A 170 -9.63 -29.98 -21.99
CA ILE A 170 -8.86 -29.21 -20.99
C ILE A 170 -7.43 -28.94 -21.47
N LYS A 171 -6.77 -29.90 -22.13
CA LYS A 171 -5.43 -29.70 -22.70
C LYS A 171 -5.42 -28.70 -23.85
N LYS A 172 -6.51 -28.63 -24.61
CA LYS A 172 -6.65 -27.74 -25.76
C LYS A 172 -6.89 -26.28 -25.33
N HIS A 173 -7.55 -26.08 -24.19
CA HIS A 173 -7.93 -24.76 -23.66
C HIS A 173 -7.24 -24.50 -22.31
N SER A 174 -6.10 -23.82 -22.35
CA SER A 174 -5.26 -23.58 -21.16
C SER A 174 -5.93 -22.70 -20.11
N ASP A 175 -6.80 -21.79 -20.52
CA ASP A 175 -7.66 -20.98 -19.66
C ASP A 175 -8.67 -21.83 -18.90
N LEU A 176 -9.28 -22.82 -19.56
CA LEU A 176 -10.17 -23.80 -18.93
C LEU A 176 -9.42 -24.65 -17.89
N LEU A 177 -8.20 -25.09 -18.20
CA LEU A 177 -7.35 -25.80 -17.23
C LEU A 177 -7.04 -24.96 -15.99
N ILE A 178 -6.67 -23.69 -16.18
CA ILE A 178 -6.35 -22.78 -15.07
C ILE A 178 -7.58 -22.55 -14.20
N ALA A 179 -8.74 -22.27 -14.81
CA ALA A 179 -9.99 -22.03 -14.08
C ALA A 179 -10.45 -23.27 -13.30
N ILE A 180 -10.37 -24.46 -13.88
CA ILE A 180 -10.71 -25.71 -13.18
C ILE A 180 -9.72 -25.99 -12.05
N GLY A 181 -8.43 -25.75 -12.27
CA GLY A 181 -7.40 -25.92 -11.25
C GLY A 181 -7.62 -24.99 -10.05
N GLY A 182 -7.96 -23.71 -10.31
CA GLY A 182 -8.28 -22.76 -9.25
C GLY A 182 -9.55 -23.13 -8.47
N TRP A 183 -10.61 -23.55 -9.18
CA TRP A 183 -11.83 -24.07 -8.56
C TRP A 183 -11.55 -25.28 -7.67
N ALA A 184 -10.74 -26.24 -8.15
CA ALA A 184 -10.39 -27.43 -7.38
C ALA A 184 -9.61 -27.09 -6.10
N VAL A 185 -8.71 -26.11 -6.15
CA VAL A 185 -8.01 -25.61 -4.97
C VAL A 185 -8.99 -24.97 -3.97
N GLN A 186 -9.91 -24.12 -4.44
CA GLN A 186 -10.95 -23.51 -3.58
C GLN A 186 -11.81 -24.57 -2.87
N LEU A 187 -12.18 -25.62 -3.60
CA LEU A 187 -12.94 -26.75 -3.09
C LEU A 187 -12.20 -27.53 -2.00
N LEU A 188 -10.87 -27.66 -2.11
CA LEU A 188 -10.02 -28.33 -1.12
C LEU A 188 -9.77 -27.50 0.15
N ILE A 189 -9.65 -26.17 0.01
CA ILE A 189 -9.38 -25.27 1.14
C ILE A 189 -10.66 -24.82 1.87
N GLY A 190 -11.84 -25.13 1.33
CA GLY A 190 -13.14 -24.89 1.98
C GLY A 190 -13.60 -23.43 1.98
N THR A 191 -12.97 -22.56 1.19
CA THR A 191 -13.43 -21.18 0.99
C THR A 191 -14.55 -21.18 -0.06
N LYS A 192 -15.80 -21.19 0.41
CA LYS A 192 -16.98 -20.89 -0.40
C LYS A 192 -17.14 -19.39 -0.59
#